data_AF-A0A943YQE0-F1
#
_entry.id   AF-A0A943YQE0-F1
#
_cell.length_a   1.000
_cell.length_b   1.000
_cell.length_c   1.000
_cell.angle_alpha   90.00
_cell.angle_beta   90.00
_cell.angle_gamma   90.00
#
_symmetry.space_group_name_H-M   'P 1'
#
loop_
_entity.id
_entity.type
_entity.pdbx_description
1 polymer ?
#
loop_
_entity_poly.entity_id
_entity_poly.type
_entity_poly.pdbx_seq_one_letter_code
_entity_poly.pdbx_strand_id
1 'polypeptide(L)' 'MIREYKTIREVANPLMVVKQVEGVTYDELGELELPNGEIRRCKVLEVEGDTAVVQLFE' A
#
# COMPACT_ATOMS: atom_id res chain seq x y z
N MET A 1 6.79 4.46 -33.96
CA MET A 1 5.85 4.24 -32.83
C MET A 1 6.08 5.32 -31.81
N ILE A 2 5.09 6.19 -31.60
CA ILE A 2 5.18 7.30 -30.65
C ILE A 2 5.13 6.70 -29.24
N ARG A 3 6.19 6.86 -28.45
CA ARG A 3 6.18 6.55 -27.01
C ARG A 3 5.95 7.85 -26.27
N GLU A 4 4.75 8.01 -25.75
CA GLU A 4 4.35 9.13 -24.93
C GLU A 4 4.64 8.77 -23.46
N TYR A 5 5.63 9.42 -22.86
CA TYR A 5 5.92 9.29 -21.43
C TYR A 5 5.42 10.55 -20.74
N LYS A 6 4.22 10.49 -20.17
CA LYS A 6 3.73 11.54 -19.27
C LYS A 6 4.43 11.36 -17.93
N THR A 7 5.18 12.38 -17.56
CA THR A 7 5.83 12.62 -16.28
C THR A 7 4.84 12.39 -15.13
N ILE A 8 4.66 11.15 -14.65
CA ILE A 8 3.93 10.92 -13.40
C ILE A 8 4.90 11.33 -12.29
N ARG A 9 4.74 12.55 -11.79
CA ARG A 9 5.53 13.09 -10.68
C ARG A 9 5.00 12.69 -9.30
N GLU A 10 3.78 12.15 -9.21
CA GLU A 10 3.21 11.43 -8.05
C GLU A 10 1.77 11.06 -8.39
N VAL A 11 1.39 9.78 -8.32
CA VAL A 11 0.10 9.21 -7.87
C VAL A 11 0.33 7.70 -7.75
N ALA A 12 0.37 7.15 -6.53
CA ALA A 12 0.37 5.71 -6.30
C ALA A 12 -0.77 5.30 -5.36
N ASN A 13 -1.98 5.84 -5.57
CA ASN A 13 -3.17 5.09 -5.18
C ASN A 13 -3.30 3.93 -6.19
N PRO A 14 -3.39 2.66 -5.74
CA PRO A 14 -3.83 2.21 -4.42
C PRO A 14 -2.73 1.60 -3.52
N LEU A 15 -1.43 1.84 -3.75
CA LEU A 15 -0.34 1.10 -3.08
C LEU A 15 0.37 1.94 -2.02
N MET A 16 0.53 1.38 -0.82
CA MET A 16 1.20 1.99 0.33
C MET A 16 2.24 1.03 0.89
N VAL A 17 3.38 1.56 1.33
CA VAL A 17 4.41 0.76 2.01
C VAL A 17 4.33 1.02 3.50
N VAL A 18 4.19 -0.06 4.28
CA VAL A 18 4.15 -0.04 5.74
C VAL A 18 5.44 -0.68 6.24
N LYS A 19 6.10 -0.03 7.20
CA LYS A 19 7.29 -0.55 7.88
C LYS A 19 6.92 -0.95 9.31
N GLN A 20 7.77 -1.74 9.94
CA GLN A 20 7.57 -2.27 11.30
C GLN A 20 6.34 -3.19 11.40
N VAL A 21 6.10 -3.96 10.34
CA VAL A 21 5.09 -5.02 10.38
C VAL A 21 5.66 -6.27 11.04
N GLU A 22 4.85 -6.96 11.85
CA GLU A 22 5.24 -8.21 12.51
C GLU A 22 4.13 -9.25 12.32
N GLY A 23 4.50 -10.43 11.82
CA GLY A 23 3.54 -11.53 11.62
C GLY A 23 2.58 -11.38 10.44
N VAL A 24 2.82 -10.41 9.54
CA VAL A 24 1.97 -10.16 8.38
C VAL A 24 2.32 -11.09 7.22
N THR A 25 1.31 -11.61 6.55
CA THR A 25 1.44 -12.54 5.42
C THR A 25 0.90 -11.97 4.11
N TYR A 26 1.35 -12.53 2.99
CA TYR A 26 0.80 -12.21 1.68
C TYR A 26 -0.70 -12.53 1.63
N ASP A 27 -1.49 -11.69 0.95
CA ASP A 27 -2.95 -11.79 0.79
C ASP A 27 -3.75 -11.47 2.07
N GLU A 28 -3.09 -11.07 3.15
CA GLU A 28 -3.75 -10.72 4.41
C GLU A 28 -4.51 -9.38 4.31
N LEU A 29 -5.68 -9.32 4.93
CA LEU A 29 -6.47 -8.08 5.02
C LEU A 29 -6.12 -7.35 6.32
N GLY A 30 -5.77 -6.07 6.20
CA GLY A 30 -5.46 -5.19 7.32
C GLY A 30 -6.40 -3.99 7.38
N GLU A 31 -6.34 -3.29 8.51
CA GLU A 31 -6.96 -1.99 8.69
C GLU A 31 -5.88 -0.97 9.07
N LEU A 32 -5.93 0.20 8.46
CA LEU A 32 -5.03 1.31 8.72
C LEU A 32 -5.83 2.45 9.34
N GLU A 33 -5.47 2.83 10.57
CA GLU A 33 -6.00 4.03 11.21
C GLU A 33 -5.13 5.24 10.80
N LEU A 34 -5.75 6.19 10.11
CA LEU A 34 -5.12 7.45 9.76
C LEU A 34 -5.14 8.42 10.96
N PRO A 35 -4.23 9.41 11.03
CA PRO A 35 -4.21 10.38 12.12
C PRO A 35 -5.50 11.22 12.29
N ASN A 36 -6.36 11.23 11.27
CA ASN A 36 -7.68 11.87 11.31
C ASN A 36 -8.78 10.97 11.91
N GLY A 37 -8.46 9.74 12.31
CA GLY A 37 -9.40 8.74 12.81
C GLY A 37 -10.15 7.95 11.73
N GLU A 38 -9.84 8.15 10.44
CA GLU A 38 -10.39 7.29 9.38
C GLU A 38 -9.72 5.92 9.42
N ILE A 39 -10.54 4.87 9.43
CA ILE A 39 -10.09 3.50 9.26
C ILE A 39 -10.24 3.14 7.78
N ARG A 40 -9.14 2.73 7.16
CA ARG A 40 -9.13 2.23 5.78
C ARG A 40 -8.74 0.78 5.76
N ARG A 41 -9.46 -0.02 4.97
CA ARG A 41 -9.10 -1.42 4.76
C ARG A 41 -7.97 -1.50 3.74
N CYS A 42 -7.06 -2.43 3.93
CA CYS A 42 -5.99 -2.69 3.01
C CYS A 42 -5.77 -4.20 2.82
N LYS A 43 -5.03 -4.55 1.77
CA LYS A 43 -4.61 -5.93 1.48
C LYS A 43 -3.11 -5.97 1.27
N VAL A 44 -2.45 -6.92 1.90
CA VAL A 44 -1.01 -7.11 1.75
C VAL A 44 -0.73 -7.78 0.41
N LEU A 45 0.08 -7.10 -0.41
CA LEU A 45 0.53 -7.59 -1.71
C LEU A 45 1.94 -8.18 -1.67
N GLU A 46 2.78 -7.76 -0.72
CA GLU A 46 4.14 -8.26 -0.59
C GLU A 46 4.64 -8.01 0.84
N VAL A 47 5.47 -8.90 1.37
CA VAL A 47 6.13 -8.74 2.67
C VAL A 47 7.60 -9.09 2.49
N GLU A 48 8.48 -8.17 2.86
CA GLU A 48 9.92 -8.35 2.90
C GLU A 48 10.43 -7.94 4.28
N GLY A 49 10.75 -8.92 5.13
CA GLY A 49 11.23 -8.68 6.47
C GLY A 49 10.22 -7.92 7.34
N ASP A 50 10.58 -6.70 7.72
CA ASP A 50 9.76 -5.77 8.53
C ASP A 50 8.95 -4.79 7.68
N THR A 51 8.94 -4.96 6.36
CA THR A 51 8.29 -4.07 5.40
C THR A 51 7.20 -4.84 4.65
N ALA A 52 6.02 -4.24 4.53
CA ALA A 52 4.92 -4.77 3.72
C ALA A 52 4.45 -3.72 2.71
N VAL A 53 4.16 -4.18 1.49
CA VAL A 53 3.42 -3.42 0.50
C VAL A 53 1.96 -3.78 0.65
N VAL A 54 1.11 -2.79 0.91
CA VAL A 54 -0.32 -2.95 1.08
C VAL A 54 -1.07 -2.15 0.01
N GLN A 55 -2.19 -2.68 -0.44
CA GLN A 55 -3.13 -2.01 -1.31
C GLN A 55 -4.30 -1.49 -0.49
N LEU A 56 -4.57 -0.18 -0.53
CA LEU A 56 -5.73 0.42 0.11
C LEU A 56 -7.00 0.16 -0.70
N PHE A 57 -8.09 -0.18 -0.01
CA PHE A 57 -9.45 -0.17 -0.54
C PHE A 57 -10.14 1.13 -0.12
N GLU A 58 -11.00 1.66 -0.99
CA GLU A 58 -11.89 2.80 -0.68
C GLU A 58 -12.91 2.45 0.43
#